data_AF-A0A514WW06-F1
#
_entry.id   AF-A0A514WW06-F1
#
_cell.length_a   1.000
_cell.length_b   1.000
_cell.length_c   1.000
_cell.angle_alpha   90.00
_cell.angle_beta   90.00
_cell.angle_gamma   90.00
#
_symmetry.space_group_name_H-M   'P 1'
#
loop_
_entity.id
_entity.type
_entity.pdbx_description
1 polymer ?
#
loop_
_entity_poly.entity_id
_entity_poly.type
_entity_poly.pdbx_seq_one_letter_code
_entity_poly.pdbx_strand_id
1 'polypeptide(L)'
;MNVLTCFKASKQAFAVALLFMTMTFSALAQAAPMCAEVFSQNETSPQEMYMLARNFHNAYEDFYTPIRAKAPMSKEQFHEHLKNLEKVTEEYFNASGIAFTKTPKKVPKSETSAAWPEETYSVYTITVDKALDINAKLLNGFAIKTGNRVKINFDPLMNLWNPSLGGYFLPANNSITFSYTAITFRYLGLSDVIRHEMQHAFEFQKILDGKHTLARFQFRAEGKSDKLYESFASLDELEAYSRELRLLKNPSTRFKQIAKDAGSNVLAVELNRISDIQREQKFLKDFAEKSVVALKLLRQSVESGALVSASFTKEGTFKVAFDLNGDSAYSKVELNLSGIDSTRNISQQIKEKSLAEIDWAEQRIEEIFKRLN
;
A
#
# COMPACT_ATOMS: atom_id res chain seq x y z
N MET A 1 -57.40 -25.25 8.88
CA MET A 1 -56.71 -26.14 7.92
C MET A 1 -55.88 -25.25 7.00
N ASN A 2 -54.68 -24.84 7.44
CA ASN A 2 -53.36 -25.49 7.25
C ASN A 2 -52.95 -25.51 5.76
N VAL A 3 -52.28 -24.50 5.19
CA VAL A 3 -50.86 -24.05 5.37
C VAL A 3 -49.81 -25.16 5.13
N LEU A 4 -50.21 -26.30 4.57
CA LEU A 4 -49.32 -27.47 4.41
C LEU A 4 -48.86 -27.76 2.98
N THR A 5 -49.13 -26.87 2.01
CA THR A 5 -48.66 -27.03 0.62
C THR A 5 -47.43 -26.17 0.26
N CYS A 6 -47.07 -25.14 1.04
CA CYS A 6 -45.86 -24.35 0.76
C CYS A 6 -44.54 -24.97 1.25
N PHE A 7 -44.56 -26.01 2.08
CA PHE A 7 -43.34 -26.58 2.68
C PHE A 7 -42.61 -27.63 1.84
N LYS A 8 -43.17 -28.06 0.70
CA LYS A 8 -42.52 -29.06 -0.17
C LYS A 8 -41.68 -28.47 -1.29
N ALA A 9 -41.93 -27.24 -1.73
CA ALA A 9 -41.12 -26.58 -2.76
C ALA A 9 -39.77 -26.05 -2.23
N SER A 10 -39.64 -25.78 -0.92
CA SER A 10 -38.41 -25.24 -0.33
C SER A 10 -37.28 -26.26 -0.17
N LYS A 11 -37.59 -27.56 -0.06
CA LYS A 11 -36.57 -28.60 0.17
C LYS A 11 -35.80 -28.98 -1.10
N GLN A 12 -36.44 -28.93 -2.28
CA GLN A 12 -35.74 -29.19 -3.55
C GLN A 12 -34.94 -27.97 -4.02
N ALA A 13 -35.39 -26.75 -3.73
CA ALA A 13 -34.59 -25.54 -3.96
C ALA A 13 -33.36 -25.47 -3.04
N PHE A 14 -33.46 -25.94 -1.79
CA PHE A 14 -32.31 -26.00 -0.87
C PHE A 14 -31.29 -27.05 -1.30
N ALA A 15 -31.72 -28.21 -1.82
CA ALA A 15 -30.80 -29.25 -2.29
C ALA A 15 -30.06 -28.86 -3.58
N VAL A 16 -30.68 -28.11 -4.50
CA VAL A 16 -30.01 -27.60 -5.70
C VAL A 16 -29.14 -26.38 -5.38
N ALA A 17 -29.53 -25.53 -4.42
CA ALA A 17 -28.68 -24.45 -3.91
C ALA A 17 -27.47 -24.99 -3.12
N LEU A 18 -27.60 -26.14 -2.46
CA LEU A 18 -26.49 -26.83 -1.78
C LEU A 18 -25.55 -27.54 -2.79
N LEU A 19 -26.07 -27.98 -3.94
CA LEU A 19 -25.24 -28.54 -5.02
C LEU A 19 -24.52 -27.46 -5.85
N PHE A 20 -25.09 -26.27 -6.00
CA PHE A 20 -24.39 -25.13 -6.63
C PHE A 20 -23.44 -24.39 -5.69
N MET A 21 -23.65 -24.48 -4.37
CA MET A 21 -22.64 -24.09 -3.37
C MET A 21 -21.51 -25.12 -3.21
N THR A 22 -21.56 -26.29 -3.86
CA THR A 22 -20.47 -27.27 -3.83
C THR A 22 -19.62 -27.30 -5.10
N MET A 23 -19.87 -26.41 -6.09
CA MET A 23 -19.04 -26.31 -7.31
C MET A 23 -18.38 -24.95 -7.58
N THR A 24 -18.39 -24.03 -6.63
CA THR A 24 -17.41 -22.92 -6.57
C THR A 24 -16.63 -22.87 -5.25
N PHE A 25 -16.66 -23.98 -4.51
CA PHE A 25 -15.73 -24.30 -3.43
C PHE A 25 -14.59 -25.18 -3.96
N SER A 26 -13.80 -24.64 -4.88
CA SER A 26 -12.56 -25.30 -5.32
C SER A 26 -11.51 -24.35 -5.92
N ALA A 27 -11.53 -23.06 -5.53
CA ALA A 27 -10.38 -22.16 -5.73
C ALA A 27 -10.19 -21.08 -4.65
N LEU A 28 -11.09 -20.93 -3.67
CA LEU A 28 -10.94 -19.98 -2.54
C LEU A 28 -11.03 -20.64 -1.16
N ALA A 29 -11.19 -21.96 -1.09
CA ALA A 29 -11.13 -22.76 0.13
C ALA A 29 -9.78 -23.46 0.34
N GLN A 30 -8.79 -23.22 -0.52
CA GLN A 30 -7.39 -23.66 -0.31
C GLN A 30 -6.42 -22.52 0.03
N ALA A 31 -6.88 -21.26 0.06
CA ALA A 31 -6.08 -20.15 0.61
C ALA A 31 -6.45 -19.78 2.07
N ALA A 32 -7.59 -20.27 2.57
CA ALA A 32 -8.03 -20.06 3.95
C ALA A 32 -7.44 -21.06 4.96
N PRO A 33 -7.22 -22.37 4.65
CA PRO A 33 -6.46 -23.25 5.52
C PRO A 33 -4.96 -22.95 5.50
N MET A 34 -4.41 -22.36 4.44
CA MET A 34 -3.02 -21.86 4.42
C MET A 34 -2.77 -20.65 5.33
N CYS A 35 -3.81 -20.04 5.90
CA CYS A 35 -3.66 -19.05 6.96
C CYS A 35 -4.03 -19.60 8.36
N ALA A 36 -4.58 -20.81 8.47
CA ALA A 36 -4.96 -21.42 9.75
C ALA A 36 -4.00 -22.55 10.17
N GLU A 37 -3.56 -23.41 9.24
CA GLU A 37 -2.56 -24.46 9.48
C GLU A 37 -1.14 -23.88 9.64
N VAL A 38 -0.86 -22.71 9.06
CA VAL A 38 0.46 -22.06 9.13
C VAL A 38 0.68 -21.32 10.46
N PHE A 39 -0.27 -21.35 11.39
CA PHE A 39 -0.05 -20.97 12.80
C PHE A 39 0.05 -22.19 13.73
N SER A 40 -0.09 -23.42 13.20
CA SER A 40 0.09 -24.65 13.97
C SER A 40 1.51 -25.22 13.90
N GLN A 41 2.38 -24.63 13.07
CA GLN A 41 3.77 -25.06 12.88
C GLN A 41 4.81 -23.96 13.17
N ASN A 42 4.46 -22.94 13.95
CA ASN A 42 5.49 -22.02 14.45
C ASN A 42 6.23 -22.73 15.61
N GLU A 43 7.51 -23.01 15.42
CA GLU A 43 8.40 -23.53 16.49
C GLU A 43 8.66 -22.46 17.57
N THR A 44 8.40 -21.18 17.28
CA THR A 44 8.49 -20.04 18.22
C THR A 44 7.10 -19.58 18.68
N SER A 45 6.94 -19.34 19.98
CA SER A 45 5.68 -18.91 20.56
C SER A 45 5.27 -17.51 20.08
N PRO A 46 3.97 -17.20 19.90
CA PRO A 46 3.49 -15.86 19.59
C PRO A 46 3.99 -14.76 20.56
N GLN A 47 4.27 -15.13 21.81
CA GLN A 47 4.84 -14.27 22.83
C GLN A 47 6.30 -13.87 22.55
N GLU A 48 7.14 -14.79 22.05
CA GLU A 48 8.53 -14.49 21.70
C GLU A 48 8.62 -13.51 20.53
N MET A 49 7.81 -13.73 19.49
CA MET A 49 7.74 -12.80 18.35
C MET A 49 7.23 -11.41 18.76
N TYR A 50 6.27 -11.35 19.70
CA TYR A 50 5.84 -10.08 20.28
C TYR A 50 7.00 -9.36 21.00
N MET A 51 7.74 -10.08 21.85
CA MET A 51 8.86 -9.50 22.59
C MET A 51 9.96 -8.98 21.66
N LEU A 52 10.25 -9.69 20.57
CA LEU A 52 11.18 -9.25 19.53
C LEU A 52 10.69 -7.99 18.81
N ALA A 53 9.42 -7.95 18.40
CA ALA A 53 8.81 -6.76 17.78
C ALA A 53 8.78 -5.55 18.75
N ARG A 54 8.59 -5.79 20.05
CA ARG A 54 8.66 -4.75 21.09
C ARG A 54 10.08 -4.23 21.29
N ASN A 55 11.07 -5.11 21.38
CA ASN A 55 12.48 -4.71 21.49
C ASN A 55 12.93 -3.90 20.26
N PHE A 56 12.51 -4.35 19.08
CA PHE A 56 12.68 -3.64 17.83
C PHE A 56 12.06 -2.23 17.90
N HIS A 57 10.80 -2.10 18.31
CA HIS A 57 10.14 -0.79 18.49
C HIS A 57 10.85 0.11 19.51
N ASN A 58 11.21 -0.42 20.67
CA ASN A 58 11.89 0.35 21.73
C ASN A 58 13.24 0.89 21.25
N ALA A 59 14.04 0.07 20.56
CA ALA A 59 15.32 0.50 20.01
C ALA A 59 15.15 1.66 19.00
N TYR A 60 14.08 1.65 18.22
CA TYR A 60 13.72 2.78 17.37
C TYR A 60 13.32 4.00 18.18
N GLU A 61 12.44 3.88 19.16
CA GLU A 61 12.08 5.03 20.00
C GLU A 61 13.29 5.62 20.74
N ASP A 62 14.21 4.79 21.24
CA ASP A 62 15.44 5.23 21.89
C ASP A 62 16.35 5.99 20.93
N PHE A 63 16.45 5.55 19.68
CA PHE A 63 17.19 6.26 18.64
C PHE A 63 16.51 7.57 18.21
N TYR A 64 15.19 7.55 18.01
CA TYR A 64 14.42 8.67 17.48
C TYR A 64 14.06 9.73 18.54
N THR A 65 14.08 9.41 19.83
CA THR A 65 13.76 10.36 20.91
C THR A 65 14.72 11.56 20.98
N PRO A 66 16.06 11.39 21.05
CA PRO A 66 16.99 12.52 21.01
C PRO A 66 16.89 13.31 19.71
N ILE A 67 16.56 12.64 18.61
CA ILE A 67 16.36 13.23 17.28
C ILE A 67 15.13 14.15 17.26
N ARG A 68 13.98 13.69 17.76
CA ARG A 68 12.76 14.51 17.90
C ARG A 68 12.98 15.69 18.84
N ALA A 69 13.80 15.51 19.88
CA ALA A 69 14.16 16.55 20.82
C ALA A 69 15.18 17.58 20.28
N LYS A 70 15.69 17.39 19.05
CA LYS A 70 16.81 18.17 18.48
C LYS A 70 18.04 18.22 19.41
N ALA A 71 18.22 17.18 20.22
CA ALA A 71 19.35 17.09 21.12
C ALA A 71 20.62 16.77 20.30
N PRO A 72 21.76 17.43 20.58
CA PRO A 72 23.02 17.07 19.95
C PRO A 72 23.40 15.64 20.36
N MET A 73 23.78 14.82 19.38
CA MET A 73 24.26 13.46 19.58
C MET A 73 25.71 13.38 19.09
N SER A 74 26.61 12.88 19.94
CA SER A 74 27.99 12.62 19.52
C SER A 74 28.06 11.54 18.45
N LYS A 75 29.17 11.50 17.71
CA LYS A 75 29.40 10.48 16.68
C LYS A 75 29.38 9.07 17.28
N GLU A 76 30.00 8.92 18.44
CA GLU A 76 30.09 7.67 19.19
C GLU A 76 28.70 7.18 19.62
N GLN A 77 27.87 8.07 20.17
CA GLN A 77 26.48 7.75 20.54
C GLN A 77 25.64 7.36 19.33
N PHE A 78 25.75 8.12 18.22
CA PHE A 78 25.02 7.81 16.99
C PHE A 78 25.39 6.43 16.46
N HIS A 79 26.69 6.12 16.42
CA HIS A 79 27.19 4.82 15.99
C HIS A 79 26.70 3.67 16.90
N GLU A 80 26.70 3.87 18.22
CA GLU A 80 26.22 2.88 19.18
C GLU A 80 24.72 2.57 18.97
N HIS A 81 23.89 3.61 18.87
CA HIS A 81 22.47 3.40 18.62
C HIS A 81 22.21 2.78 17.24
N LEU A 82 22.93 3.20 16.21
CA LEU A 82 22.80 2.63 14.87
C LEU A 82 23.13 1.14 14.86
N LYS A 83 24.22 0.74 15.52
CA LYS A 83 24.61 -0.67 15.66
C LYS A 83 23.56 -1.47 16.43
N ASN A 84 22.97 -0.89 17.48
CA ASN A 84 21.88 -1.53 18.21
C ASN A 84 20.64 -1.72 17.32
N LEU A 85 20.27 -0.70 16.53
CA LEU A 85 19.17 -0.78 15.57
C LEU A 85 19.37 -1.89 14.53
N GLU A 86 20.56 -1.96 13.93
CA GLU A 86 20.89 -3.02 12.98
C GLU A 86 20.78 -4.41 13.63
N LYS A 87 21.36 -4.57 14.83
CA LYS A 87 21.28 -5.81 15.60
C LYS A 87 19.84 -6.26 15.84
N VAL A 88 18.98 -5.40 16.41
CA VAL A 88 17.59 -5.79 16.71
C VAL A 88 16.75 -6.01 15.45
N THR A 89 17.07 -5.32 14.35
CA THR A 89 16.43 -5.52 13.05
C THR A 89 16.72 -6.92 12.53
N GLU A 90 17.99 -7.32 12.55
CA GLU A 90 18.44 -8.62 12.08
C GLU A 90 17.91 -9.75 12.97
N GLU A 91 17.92 -9.57 14.29
CA GLU A 91 17.32 -10.52 15.23
C GLU A 91 15.84 -10.74 14.93
N TYR A 92 15.08 -9.66 14.73
CA TYR A 92 13.68 -9.74 14.36
C TYR A 92 13.50 -10.44 13.00
N PHE A 93 14.19 -9.99 11.94
CA PHE A 93 14.06 -10.62 10.60
C PHE A 93 14.43 -12.09 10.58
N ASN A 94 15.52 -12.48 11.25
CA ASN A 94 15.92 -13.88 11.34
C ASN A 94 14.87 -14.73 12.07
N ALA A 95 14.33 -14.24 13.19
CA ALA A 95 13.27 -14.93 13.91
C ALA A 95 11.96 -15.01 13.12
N SER A 96 11.64 -13.97 12.35
CA SER A 96 10.51 -13.91 11.42
C SER A 96 10.66 -14.84 10.21
N GLY A 97 11.88 -15.36 9.96
CA GLY A 97 12.22 -16.12 8.76
C GLY A 97 12.32 -15.26 7.50
N ILE A 98 12.54 -13.95 7.66
CA ILE A 98 12.74 -12.99 6.57
C ILE A 98 14.22 -13.04 6.17
N ALA A 99 14.51 -13.56 4.98
CA ALA A 99 15.85 -13.44 4.42
C ALA A 99 16.06 -12.04 3.84
N PHE A 100 17.30 -11.55 3.86
CA PHE A 100 17.61 -10.21 3.35
C PHE A 100 19.06 -10.12 2.87
N THR A 101 19.30 -9.11 2.03
CA THR A 101 20.64 -8.61 1.69
C THR A 101 20.75 -7.16 2.16
N LYS A 102 21.97 -6.74 2.55
CA LYS A 102 22.22 -5.38 3.02
C LYS A 102 22.84 -4.55 1.91
N THR A 103 22.32 -3.35 1.71
CA THR A 103 22.92 -2.34 0.82
C THR A 103 23.35 -1.15 1.68
N PRO A 104 24.64 -0.75 1.64
CA PRO A 104 25.09 0.42 2.39
C PRO A 104 24.50 1.71 1.81
N LYS A 105 24.03 2.60 2.68
CA LYS A 105 23.48 3.91 2.32
C LYS A 105 24.03 4.97 3.28
N LYS A 106 24.32 6.16 2.76
CA LYS A 106 24.73 7.30 3.60
C LYS A 106 23.51 7.87 4.30
N VAL A 107 23.65 8.27 5.56
CA VAL A 107 22.64 9.06 6.26
C VAL A 107 22.34 10.30 5.41
N PRO A 108 21.09 10.48 4.93
CA PRO A 108 20.78 11.64 4.12
C PRO A 108 20.84 12.89 4.99
N LYS A 109 21.39 13.98 4.44
CA LYS A 109 21.33 15.30 5.05
C LYS A 109 20.00 15.96 4.70
N SER A 110 19.17 16.20 5.71
CA SER A 110 17.94 16.99 5.68
C SER A 110 18.01 18.07 6.76
N GLU A 111 17.05 19.01 6.80
CA GLU A 111 16.99 19.99 7.90
C GLU A 111 16.90 19.32 9.28
N THR A 112 16.28 18.14 9.35
CA THR A 112 16.16 17.33 10.57
C THR A 112 17.42 16.53 10.91
N SER A 113 18.30 16.23 9.94
CA SER A 113 19.52 15.43 10.12
C SER A 113 20.83 16.19 9.84
N ALA A 114 20.76 17.49 9.52
CA ALA A 114 21.93 18.31 9.16
C ALA A 114 23.00 18.39 10.26
N ALA A 115 22.58 18.23 11.51
CA ALA A 115 23.47 18.22 12.67
C ALA A 115 24.13 16.85 12.93
N TRP A 116 23.83 15.83 12.12
CA TRP A 116 24.26 14.46 12.43
C TRP A 116 25.56 14.07 11.74
N PRO A 117 26.30 13.13 12.35
CA PRO A 117 27.50 12.57 11.74
C PRO A 117 27.21 11.97 10.36
N GLU A 118 28.15 12.17 9.44
CA GLU A 118 28.13 11.46 8.16
C GLU A 118 28.50 9.98 8.39
N GLU A 119 27.48 9.15 8.57
CA GLU A 119 27.62 7.71 8.76
C GLU A 119 26.98 6.92 7.61
N THR A 120 27.36 5.65 7.51
CA THR A 120 26.73 4.68 6.63
C THR A 120 25.89 3.70 7.44
N TYR A 121 24.70 3.39 6.95
CA TYR A 121 23.82 2.38 7.54
C TYR A 121 23.35 1.39 6.46
N SER A 122 22.79 0.27 6.92
CA SER A 122 22.27 -0.76 6.04
C SER A 122 20.79 -0.54 5.71
N VAL A 123 20.46 -0.50 4.41
CA VAL A 123 19.09 -0.75 3.92
C VAL A 123 18.96 -2.22 3.60
N TYR A 124 17.87 -2.84 4.05
CA TYR A 124 17.65 -4.27 3.94
C TYR A 124 16.75 -4.55 2.74
N THR A 125 17.30 -5.15 1.70
CA THR A 125 16.50 -5.68 0.60
C THR A 125 16.03 -7.08 0.98
N ILE A 126 14.72 -7.23 1.13
CA ILE A 126 14.09 -8.49 1.51
C ILE A 126 14.22 -9.48 0.36
N THR A 127 14.76 -10.65 0.66
CA THR A 127 14.87 -11.79 -0.25
C THR A 127 13.93 -12.90 0.21
N VAL A 128 13.33 -13.60 -0.74
CA VAL A 128 12.33 -14.62 -0.44
C VAL A 128 13.02 -15.94 -0.14
N ASP A 129 12.80 -16.51 1.05
CA ASP A 129 13.32 -17.85 1.38
C ASP A 129 12.33 -18.63 2.25
N LYS A 130 11.94 -18.11 3.42
CA LYS A 130 10.97 -18.73 4.34
C LYS A 130 9.96 -17.70 4.89
N ALA A 131 8.93 -18.16 5.61
CA ALA A 131 7.92 -17.26 6.17
C ALA A 131 7.37 -17.81 7.49
N LEU A 132 7.90 -17.31 8.62
CA LEU A 132 7.58 -17.84 9.97
C LEU A 132 6.61 -16.92 10.75
N ASP A 133 6.45 -15.64 10.37
CA ASP A 133 5.48 -14.73 10.99
C ASP A 133 4.54 -14.01 10.00
N ILE A 134 3.63 -13.17 10.51
CA ILE A 134 2.62 -12.46 9.71
C ILE A 134 3.20 -11.44 8.71
N ASN A 135 4.33 -10.84 9.03
CA ASN A 135 5.03 -9.88 8.17
C ASN A 135 5.83 -10.64 7.11
N ALA A 136 6.59 -11.66 7.50
CA ALA A 136 7.30 -12.54 6.59
C ALA A 136 6.36 -13.22 5.58
N LYS A 137 5.20 -13.71 6.03
CA LYS A 137 4.17 -14.32 5.15
C LYS A 137 3.60 -13.32 4.15
N LEU A 138 3.34 -12.08 4.57
CA LEU A 138 2.88 -11.03 3.65
C LEU A 138 3.94 -10.74 2.59
N LEU A 139 5.17 -10.46 3.02
CA LEU A 139 6.28 -10.08 2.14
C LEU A 139 6.62 -11.22 1.16
N ASN A 140 6.69 -12.45 1.66
CA ASN A 140 6.95 -13.65 0.85
C ASN A 140 5.79 -13.90 -0.14
N GLY A 141 4.54 -13.92 0.34
CA GLY A 141 3.36 -14.12 -0.52
C GLY A 141 3.24 -13.07 -1.63
N PHE A 142 3.58 -11.81 -1.33
CA PHE A 142 3.63 -10.75 -2.33
C PHE A 142 4.75 -10.95 -3.35
N ALA A 143 5.96 -11.29 -2.89
CA ALA A 143 7.09 -11.52 -3.77
C ALA A 143 6.85 -12.72 -4.72
N ILE A 144 6.28 -13.82 -4.22
CA ILE A 144 5.81 -14.95 -5.05
C ILE A 144 4.78 -14.47 -6.08
N LYS A 145 3.75 -13.73 -5.65
CA LYS A 145 2.67 -13.28 -6.53
C LYS A 145 3.15 -12.31 -7.62
N THR A 146 4.17 -11.51 -7.33
CA THR A 146 4.77 -10.58 -8.30
C THR A 146 5.89 -11.23 -9.13
N GLY A 147 6.19 -12.52 -8.90
CA GLY A 147 7.29 -13.21 -9.56
C GLY A 147 8.65 -12.57 -9.28
N ASN A 148 8.85 -12.03 -8.08
CA ASN A 148 10.04 -11.28 -7.65
C ASN A 148 10.38 -10.05 -8.50
N ARG A 149 9.42 -9.52 -9.28
CA ARG A 149 9.62 -8.33 -10.11
C ARG A 149 9.68 -7.04 -9.29
N VAL A 150 9.08 -7.04 -8.10
CA VAL A 150 9.03 -5.87 -7.21
C VAL A 150 10.09 -6.02 -6.13
N LYS A 151 11.01 -5.06 -6.04
CA LYS A 151 12.04 -5.03 -5.00
C LYS A 151 11.43 -4.51 -3.70
N ILE A 152 11.62 -5.24 -2.62
CA ILE A 152 11.09 -4.86 -1.31
C ILE A 152 12.26 -4.45 -0.42
N ASN A 153 12.21 -3.24 0.12
CA ASN A 153 13.24 -2.68 0.98
C ASN A 153 12.66 -2.28 2.33
N PHE A 154 13.40 -2.61 3.38
CA PHE A 154 13.21 -2.02 4.70
C PHE A 154 14.32 -1.00 4.93
N ASP A 155 13.91 0.25 5.15
CA ASP A 155 14.82 1.35 5.46
C ASP A 155 14.66 1.74 6.94
N PRO A 156 15.63 1.38 7.80
CA PRO A 156 15.53 1.59 9.24
C PRO A 156 15.51 3.08 9.59
N LEU A 157 16.08 3.94 8.75
CA LEU A 157 16.26 5.34 9.06
C LEU A 157 15.23 6.24 8.34
N MET A 158 14.28 5.66 7.60
CA MET A 158 13.36 6.40 6.73
C MET A 158 12.64 7.56 7.40
N ASN A 159 12.18 7.35 8.64
CA ASN A 159 11.41 8.35 9.37
C ASN A 159 12.27 9.56 9.81
N LEU A 160 13.59 9.54 9.60
CA LEU A 160 14.47 10.67 9.93
C LEU A 160 14.33 11.80 8.92
N TRP A 161 14.22 11.47 7.63
CA TRP A 161 14.05 12.46 6.57
C TRP A 161 12.60 12.61 6.13
N ASN A 162 11.73 11.63 6.44
CA ASN A 162 10.30 11.76 6.23
C ASN A 162 9.49 11.10 7.37
N PRO A 163 9.28 11.81 8.50
CA PRO A 163 8.63 11.25 9.69
C PRO A 163 7.17 10.82 9.49
N SER A 164 6.47 11.39 8.50
CA SER A 164 5.07 11.09 8.19
C SER A 164 4.88 9.85 7.32
N LEU A 165 5.95 9.28 6.79
CA LEU A 165 5.88 8.26 5.75
C LEU A 165 6.20 6.88 6.34
N GLY A 166 5.20 5.99 6.40
CA GLY A 166 5.39 4.59 6.81
C GLY A 166 5.99 3.72 5.70
N GLY A 167 5.80 4.11 4.45
CA GLY A 167 6.31 3.43 3.27
C GLY A 167 5.93 4.18 2.00
N TYR A 168 6.50 3.75 0.88
CA TYR A 168 6.17 4.23 -0.45
C TYR A 168 6.52 3.18 -1.51
N PHE A 169 5.73 3.17 -2.57
CA PHE A 169 6.06 2.54 -3.84
C PHE A 169 6.70 3.55 -4.79
N LEU A 170 7.82 3.14 -5.41
CA LEU A 170 8.52 3.92 -6.42
C LEU A 170 8.45 3.19 -7.77
N PRO A 171 7.65 3.69 -8.74
CA PRO A 171 7.51 3.07 -10.06
C PRO A 171 8.83 2.98 -10.84
N ALA A 172 9.69 4.00 -10.73
CA ALA A 172 10.91 4.14 -11.52
C ALA A 172 11.94 3.00 -11.32
N ASN A 173 11.91 2.33 -10.18
CA ASN A 173 12.73 1.16 -9.91
C ASN A 173 11.91 -0.05 -9.45
N ASN A 174 10.59 0.01 -9.66
CA ASN A 174 9.60 -0.98 -9.26
C ASN A 174 9.86 -1.51 -7.84
N SER A 175 9.95 -0.60 -6.87
CA SER A 175 10.30 -0.97 -5.50
C SER A 175 9.34 -0.42 -4.46
N ILE A 176 9.11 -1.21 -3.41
CA ILE A 176 8.43 -0.78 -2.19
C ILE A 176 9.51 -0.57 -1.14
N THR A 177 9.50 0.59 -0.49
CA THR A 177 10.34 0.85 0.68
C THR A 177 9.45 1.16 1.87
N PHE A 178 9.67 0.52 3.00
CA PHE A 178 8.91 0.76 4.22
C PHE A 178 9.84 0.90 5.44
N SER A 179 9.33 1.52 6.49
CA SER A 179 10.07 1.76 7.73
C SER A 179 9.54 0.93 8.88
N TYR A 180 10.15 1.11 10.05
CA TYR A 180 9.77 0.41 11.26
C TYR A 180 8.31 0.67 11.66
N THR A 181 7.78 1.88 11.40
CA THR A 181 6.38 2.20 11.72
C THR A 181 5.40 1.33 10.94
N ALA A 182 5.74 0.93 9.70
CA ALA A 182 4.91 0.01 8.93
C ALA A 182 4.82 -1.38 9.56
N ILE A 183 5.94 -1.90 10.10
CA ILE A 183 5.99 -3.19 10.81
C ILE A 183 5.18 -3.10 12.10
N THR A 184 5.43 -2.05 12.91
CA THR A 184 4.79 -1.87 14.21
C THR A 184 3.28 -1.67 14.08
N PHE A 185 2.84 -0.79 13.18
CA PHE A 185 1.40 -0.51 12.99
C PHE A 185 0.64 -1.73 12.48
N ARG A 186 1.26 -2.54 11.61
CA ARG A 186 0.67 -3.80 11.16
C ARG A 186 0.57 -4.81 12.30
N TYR A 187 1.58 -4.91 13.15
CA TYR A 187 1.54 -5.79 14.32
C TYR A 187 0.44 -5.40 15.30
N LEU A 188 0.29 -4.09 15.55
CA LEU A 188 -0.77 -3.53 16.39
C LEU A 188 -2.15 -3.52 15.71
N GLY A 189 -2.20 -3.85 14.41
CA GLY A 189 -3.40 -3.82 13.57
C GLY A 189 -4.03 -2.44 13.42
N LEU A 190 -3.22 -1.38 13.48
CA LEU A 190 -3.65 0.02 13.33
C LEU A 190 -3.69 0.44 11.86
N SER A 191 -2.69 0.02 11.08
CA SER A 191 -2.66 0.24 9.62
C SER A 191 -1.82 -0.83 8.94
N ASP A 192 -1.93 -0.93 7.62
CA ASP A 192 -1.22 -1.93 6.82
C ASP A 192 -0.50 -1.28 5.64
N VAL A 193 0.40 -0.35 5.96
CA VAL A 193 1.16 0.44 4.98
C VAL A 193 1.87 -0.45 3.96
N ILE A 194 2.44 -1.58 4.39
CA ILE A 194 3.10 -2.50 3.46
C ILE A 194 2.11 -2.99 2.40
N ARG A 195 0.89 -3.37 2.79
CA ARG A 195 -0.14 -3.81 1.85
C ARG A 195 -0.67 -2.68 0.99
N HIS A 196 -0.75 -1.46 1.53
CA HIS A 196 -1.08 -0.25 0.79
C HIS A 196 -0.11 -0.08 -0.39
N GLU A 197 1.20 -0.09 -0.12
CA GLU A 197 2.22 0.04 -1.18
C GLU A 197 2.23 -1.15 -2.14
N MET A 198 1.93 -2.36 -1.66
CA MET A 198 1.74 -3.52 -2.52
C MET A 198 0.58 -3.35 -3.50
N GLN A 199 -0.47 -2.63 -3.10
CA GLN A 199 -1.60 -2.33 -3.97
C GLN A 199 -1.16 -1.41 -5.12
N HIS A 200 -0.38 -0.36 -4.85
CA HIS A 200 0.20 0.48 -5.90
C HIS A 200 1.07 -0.33 -6.87
N ALA A 201 1.92 -1.23 -6.36
CA ALA A 201 2.74 -2.09 -7.20
C ALA A 201 1.89 -3.02 -8.11
N PHE A 202 0.78 -3.57 -7.59
CA PHE A 202 -0.15 -4.37 -8.40
C PHE A 202 -0.85 -3.54 -9.47
N GLU A 203 -1.28 -2.31 -9.15
CA GLU A 203 -1.91 -1.42 -10.13
C GLU A 203 -0.90 -0.97 -11.19
N PHE A 204 0.35 -0.70 -10.81
CA PHE A 204 1.42 -0.38 -11.76
C PHE A 204 1.69 -1.54 -12.74
N GLN A 205 1.73 -2.79 -12.25
CA GLN A 205 1.86 -3.96 -13.13
C GLN A 205 0.71 -4.06 -14.14
N LYS A 206 -0.51 -3.65 -13.78
CA LYS A 206 -1.63 -3.60 -14.74
C LYS A 206 -1.39 -2.59 -15.86
N ILE A 207 -0.75 -1.45 -15.58
CA ILE A 207 -0.36 -0.47 -16.61
C ILE A 207 0.59 -1.15 -17.61
N LEU A 208 1.63 -1.82 -17.10
CA LEU A 208 2.62 -2.53 -17.93
C LEU A 208 1.98 -3.66 -18.75
N ASP A 209 1.00 -4.37 -18.18
CA ASP A 209 0.24 -5.42 -18.86
C ASP A 209 -0.80 -4.87 -19.85
N GLY A 210 -0.95 -3.54 -19.97
CA GLY A 210 -1.92 -2.91 -20.86
C GLY A 210 -3.38 -3.00 -20.39
N LYS A 211 -3.61 -3.29 -19.12
CA LYS A 211 -4.94 -3.42 -18.51
C LYS A 211 -5.44 -2.07 -17.98
N HIS A 212 -6.76 -1.89 -17.91
CA HIS A 212 -7.33 -0.71 -17.27
C HIS A 212 -7.02 -0.68 -15.76
N THR A 213 -6.66 0.50 -15.26
CA THR A 213 -6.33 0.73 -13.85
C THR A 213 -6.37 2.22 -13.53
N LEU A 214 -6.79 2.55 -12.30
CA LEU A 214 -6.78 3.93 -11.81
C LEU A 214 -5.34 4.47 -11.69
N ALA A 215 -4.32 3.61 -11.55
CA ALA A 215 -2.91 4.05 -11.46
C ALA A 215 -2.40 4.71 -12.75
N ARG A 216 -3.17 4.67 -13.84
CA ARG A 216 -2.86 5.43 -15.06
C ARG A 216 -2.93 6.93 -14.83
N PHE A 217 -3.73 7.40 -13.87
CA PHE A 217 -4.01 8.82 -13.65
C PHE A 217 -3.21 9.36 -12.46
N GLN A 218 -2.42 10.39 -12.71
CA GLN A 218 -1.74 11.17 -11.68
C GLN A 218 -2.20 12.63 -11.75
N PHE A 219 -2.82 13.12 -10.68
CA PHE A 219 -3.30 14.49 -10.57
C PHE A 219 -2.26 15.36 -9.88
N ARG A 220 -1.93 16.51 -10.47
CA ARG A 220 -0.98 17.48 -9.89
C ARG A 220 -1.73 18.71 -9.39
N ALA A 221 -1.48 19.09 -8.14
CA ALA A 221 -1.98 20.34 -7.59
C ALA A 221 -1.14 21.53 -8.08
N GLU A 222 -1.77 22.70 -8.18
CA GLU A 222 -1.10 23.93 -8.60
C GLU A 222 0.06 24.31 -7.66
N GLY A 223 1.19 24.76 -8.22
CA GLY A 223 2.32 25.28 -7.45
C GLY A 223 3.16 24.26 -6.66
N LYS A 224 2.87 22.96 -6.74
CA LYS A 224 3.67 21.91 -6.08
C LYS A 224 4.75 21.33 -6.99
N SER A 225 5.93 21.02 -6.43
CA SER A 225 7.11 20.59 -7.20
C SER A 225 6.99 19.15 -7.71
N ASP A 226 7.61 18.83 -8.84
CA ASP A 226 7.63 17.47 -9.40
C ASP A 226 8.42 16.43 -8.56
N LYS A 227 9.05 16.84 -7.46
CA LYS A 227 10.05 16.05 -6.74
C LYS A 227 9.54 15.30 -5.51
N LEU A 228 8.32 15.54 -5.05
CA LEU A 228 7.77 14.89 -3.84
C LEU A 228 6.50 14.10 -4.19
N TYR A 229 6.39 12.87 -3.69
CA TYR A 229 5.18 12.03 -3.81
C TYR A 229 3.94 12.75 -3.26
N GLU A 230 4.10 13.64 -2.27
CA GLU A 230 3.07 14.52 -1.72
C GLU A 230 2.56 15.64 -2.67
N SER A 231 3.18 15.77 -3.85
CA SER A 231 2.86 16.81 -4.85
C SER A 231 1.94 16.33 -5.96
N PHE A 232 1.68 15.02 -6.04
CA PHE A 232 0.70 14.45 -6.95
C PHE A 232 -0.17 13.44 -6.21
N ALA A 233 -1.46 13.37 -6.55
CA ALA A 233 -2.36 12.36 -6.04
C ALA A 233 -2.61 11.34 -7.14
N SER A 234 -2.23 10.10 -6.90
CA SER A 234 -2.48 9.01 -7.83
C SER A 234 -3.89 8.49 -7.64
N LEU A 235 -4.64 8.24 -8.71
CA LEU A 235 -6.06 7.88 -8.57
C LEU A 235 -6.28 6.47 -7.99
N ASP A 236 -5.27 5.60 -8.05
CA ASP A 236 -5.28 4.29 -7.41
C ASP A 236 -5.20 4.32 -5.88
N GLU A 237 -4.96 5.48 -5.27
CA GLU A 237 -5.20 5.69 -3.84
C GLU A 237 -6.63 5.27 -3.43
N LEU A 238 -7.62 5.44 -4.33
CA LEU A 238 -8.98 4.94 -4.09
C LEU A 238 -9.04 3.40 -3.93
N GLU A 239 -8.22 2.65 -4.68
CA GLU A 239 -8.13 1.20 -4.55
C GLU A 239 -7.36 0.80 -3.29
N ALA A 240 -6.28 1.50 -2.97
CA ALA A 240 -5.46 1.24 -1.79
C ALA A 240 -6.28 1.47 -0.51
N TYR A 241 -6.83 2.67 -0.33
CA TYR A 241 -7.62 3.03 0.84
C TYR A 241 -8.93 2.25 0.96
N SER A 242 -9.61 1.91 -0.16
CA SER A 242 -10.83 1.09 -0.08
C SER A 242 -10.56 -0.33 0.42
N ARG A 243 -9.40 -0.90 0.09
CA ARG A 243 -8.96 -2.21 0.60
C ARG A 243 -8.57 -2.14 2.07
N GLU A 244 -7.89 -1.08 2.48
CA GLU A 244 -7.56 -0.85 3.89
C GLU A 244 -8.82 -0.69 4.72
N LEU A 245 -9.78 0.13 4.27
CA LEU A 245 -11.05 0.30 4.96
C LEU A 245 -11.80 -1.03 5.14
N ARG A 246 -11.75 -1.93 4.14
CA ARG A 246 -12.36 -3.27 4.25
C ARG A 246 -11.72 -4.10 5.36
N LEU A 247 -10.40 -4.00 5.55
CA LEU A 247 -9.68 -4.68 6.63
C LEU A 247 -10.01 -4.08 7.98
N LEU A 248 -10.01 -2.74 8.07
CA LEU A 248 -10.36 -2.03 9.29
C LEU A 248 -11.78 -2.37 9.73
N LYS A 249 -12.75 -2.42 8.81
CA LYS A 249 -14.14 -2.79 9.11
C LYS A 249 -14.31 -4.27 9.50
N ASN A 250 -13.48 -5.17 8.97
CA ASN A 250 -13.57 -6.62 9.21
C ASN A 250 -12.25 -7.14 9.83
N PRO A 251 -11.92 -6.73 11.07
CA PRO A 251 -10.67 -7.14 11.67
C PRO A 251 -10.63 -8.66 11.86
N SER A 252 -9.43 -9.23 11.84
CA SER A 252 -9.28 -10.65 12.15
C SER A 252 -9.83 -10.95 13.56
N THR A 253 -10.38 -12.15 13.76
CA THR A 253 -10.88 -12.59 15.08
C THR A 253 -9.80 -12.56 16.16
N ARG A 254 -8.52 -12.56 15.76
CA ARG A 254 -7.35 -12.51 16.66
C ARG A 254 -6.88 -11.10 17.00
N PHE A 255 -7.42 -10.04 16.39
CA PHE A 255 -6.99 -8.65 16.64
C PHE A 255 -7.05 -8.26 18.13
N LYS A 256 -8.16 -8.59 18.82
CA LYS A 256 -8.33 -8.32 20.25
C LYS A 256 -7.35 -9.12 21.12
N GLN A 257 -7.04 -10.34 20.69
CA GLN A 257 -6.08 -11.19 21.37
C GLN A 257 -4.66 -10.65 21.21
N ILE A 258 -4.28 -10.22 20.01
CA ILE A 258 -2.99 -9.57 19.73
C ILE A 258 -2.83 -8.28 20.54
N ALA A 259 -3.86 -7.43 20.59
CA ALA A 259 -3.84 -6.22 21.41
C ALA A 259 -3.66 -6.53 22.90
N LYS A 260 -4.34 -7.57 23.41
CA LYS A 260 -4.21 -8.02 24.80
C LYS A 260 -2.83 -8.61 25.10
N ASP A 261 -2.33 -9.48 24.22
CA ASP A 261 -0.99 -10.07 24.30
C ASP A 261 0.09 -8.99 24.21
N ALA A 262 -0.21 -7.90 23.51
CA ALA A 262 0.64 -6.72 23.43
C ALA A 262 0.57 -5.80 24.67
N GLY A 263 -0.12 -6.21 25.74
CA GLY A 263 -0.32 -5.39 26.94
C GLY A 263 -1.07 -4.08 26.68
N SER A 264 -1.72 -3.96 25.53
CA SER A 264 -2.41 -2.74 25.12
C SER A 264 -3.83 -2.71 25.70
N ASN A 265 -4.32 -1.50 25.98
CA ASN A 265 -5.72 -1.34 26.36
C ASN A 265 -6.61 -1.61 25.14
N VAL A 266 -7.25 -2.78 25.11
CA VAL A 266 -8.10 -3.25 24.01
C VAL A 266 -9.20 -2.23 23.67
N LEU A 267 -9.73 -1.51 24.66
CA LEU A 267 -10.73 -0.46 24.42
C LEU A 267 -10.15 0.74 23.68
N ALA A 268 -8.95 1.18 24.05
CA ALA A 268 -8.27 2.29 23.37
C ALA A 268 -7.91 1.92 21.92
N VAL A 269 -7.45 0.69 21.69
CA VAL A 269 -7.18 0.16 20.35
C VAL A 269 -8.45 0.11 19.50
N GLU A 270 -9.58 -0.30 20.08
CA GLU A 270 -10.88 -0.32 19.38
C GLU A 270 -11.39 1.09 19.04
N LEU A 271 -11.22 2.06 19.95
CA LEU A 271 -11.58 3.47 19.70
C LEU A 271 -10.73 4.09 18.59
N ASN A 272 -9.41 3.82 18.59
CA ASN A 272 -8.52 4.26 17.52
C ASN A 272 -8.94 3.67 16.17
N ARG A 273 -9.25 2.37 16.12
CA ARG A 273 -9.76 1.71 14.90
C ARG A 273 -11.03 2.38 14.38
N ILE A 274 -11.97 2.73 15.25
CA ILE A 274 -13.20 3.45 14.84
C ILE A 274 -12.86 4.83 14.27
N SER A 275 -11.95 5.56 14.89
CA SER A 275 -11.48 6.86 14.40
C SER A 275 -10.79 6.72 13.03
N ASP A 276 -9.97 5.70 12.84
CA ASP A 276 -9.31 5.39 11.57
C ASP A 276 -10.34 5.09 10.47
N ILE A 277 -11.35 4.26 10.76
CA ILE A 277 -12.46 3.97 9.83
C ILE A 277 -13.14 5.27 9.37
N GLN A 278 -13.45 6.18 10.29
CA GLN A 278 -14.10 7.45 9.96
C GLN A 278 -13.20 8.35 9.10
N ARG A 279 -11.90 8.41 9.43
CA ARG A 279 -10.90 9.17 8.66
C ARG A 279 -10.78 8.62 7.23
N GLU A 280 -10.62 7.32 7.08
CA GLU A 280 -10.47 6.70 5.75
C GLU A 280 -11.76 6.81 4.91
N GLN A 281 -12.94 6.70 5.53
CA GLN A 281 -14.20 6.94 4.83
C GLN A 281 -14.32 8.39 4.33
N LYS A 282 -13.95 9.35 5.16
CA LYS A 282 -13.96 10.77 4.77
C LYS A 282 -12.96 11.02 3.65
N PHE A 283 -11.73 10.54 3.78
CA PHE A 283 -10.71 10.66 2.75
C PHE A 283 -11.19 10.08 1.41
N LEU A 284 -11.69 8.85 1.40
CA LEU A 284 -12.16 8.19 0.17
C LEU A 284 -13.29 8.98 -0.50
N LYS A 285 -14.24 9.50 0.29
CA LYS A 285 -15.33 10.31 -0.23
C LYS A 285 -14.80 11.62 -0.85
N ASP A 286 -14.04 12.39 -0.08
CA ASP A 286 -13.52 13.70 -0.51
C ASP A 286 -12.60 13.55 -1.73
N PHE A 287 -11.75 12.51 -1.75
CA PHE A 287 -10.81 12.25 -2.84
C PHE A 287 -11.54 11.78 -4.11
N ALA A 288 -12.53 10.90 -3.99
CA ALA A 288 -13.31 10.44 -5.14
C ALA A 288 -14.15 11.56 -5.76
N GLU A 289 -14.78 12.43 -4.94
CA GLU A 289 -15.53 13.59 -5.44
C GLU A 289 -14.64 14.54 -6.24
N LYS A 290 -13.45 14.88 -5.71
CA LYS A 290 -12.45 15.69 -6.42
C LYS A 290 -11.96 15.01 -7.70
N SER A 291 -11.79 13.69 -7.67
CA SER A 291 -11.35 12.91 -8.82
C SER A 291 -12.37 12.91 -9.97
N VAL A 292 -13.66 12.81 -9.66
CA VAL A 292 -14.74 12.90 -10.66
C VAL A 292 -14.74 14.27 -11.35
N VAL A 293 -14.54 15.37 -10.58
CA VAL A 293 -14.40 16.71 -11.17
C VAL A 293 -13.19 16.78 -12.09
N ALA A 294 -12.04 16.27 -11.65
CA ALA A 294 -10.81 16.26 -12.43
C ALA A 294 -10.96 15.45 -13.75
N LEU A 295 -11.61 14.28 -13.70
CA LEU A 295 -11.87 13.44 -14.87
C LEU A 295 -12.79 14.12 -15.90
N LYS A 296 -13.81 14.85 -15.43
CA LYS A 296 -14.69 15.64 -16.31
C LYS A 296 -13.94 16.75 -17.04
N LEU A 297 -13.09 17.49 -16.33
CA LEU A 297 -12.26 18.53 -16.95
C LEU A 297 -11.22 17.92 -17.89
N LEU A 298 -10.62 16.79 -17.51
CA LEU A 298 -9.68 16.07 -18.35
C LEU A 298 -10.32 15.65 -19.67
N ARG A 299 -11.57 15.14 -19.64
CA ARG A 299 -12.32 14.79 -20.85
C ARG A 299 -12.43 15.98 -21.81
N GLN A 300 -12.78 17.16 -21.29
CA GLN A 300 -12.87 18.38 -22.09
C GLN A 300 -11.51 18.78 -22.70
N SER A 301 -10.42 18.67 -21.92
CA SER A 301 -9.05 18.91 -22.40
C SER A 301 -8.63 17.93 -23.49
N VAL A 302 -8.98 16.65 -23.36
CA VAL A 302 -8.71 15.61 -24.37
C VAL A 302 -9.51 15.87 -25.65
N GLU A 303 -10.79 16.22 -25.53
CA GLU A 303 -11.67 16.47 -26.66
C GLU A 303 -11.25 17.68 -27.49
N SER A 304 -10.83 18.75 -26.81
CA SER A 304 -10.31 19.99 -27.40
C SER A 304 -8.87 19.88 -27.92
N GLY A 305 -8.16 18.81 -27.59
CA GLY A 305 -6.78 18.59 -28.00
C GLY A 305 -5.76 19.43 -27.23
N ALA A 306 -6.07 19.85 -25.99
CA ALA A 306 -5.20 20.61 -25.09
C ALA A 306 -4.08 19.75 -24.46
N LEU A 307 -3.35 19.03 -25.32
CA LEU A 307 -2.21 18.19 -24.94
C LEU A 307 -0.98 19.08 -24.68
N VAL A 308 -0.40 18.95 -23.48
CA VAL A 308 0.78 19.73 -23.08
C VAL A 308 2.06 19.02 -23.51
N SER A 309 2.15 17.72 -23.25
CA SER A 309 3.32 16.91 -23.59
C SER A 309 2.96 15.45 -23.77
N ALA A 310 3.79 14.73 -24.54
CA ALA A 310 3.65 13.32 -24.83
C ALA A 310 5.03 12.69 -25.04
N SER A 311 5.32 11.57 -24.39
CA SER A 311 6.62 10.90 -24.50
C SER A 311 6.56 9.41 -24.18
N PHE A 312 7.44 8.63 -24.79
CA PHE A 312 7.65 7.23 -24.40
C PHE A 312 8.45 7.17 -23.10
N THR A 313 8.00 6.32 -22.18
CA THR A 313 8.72 6.01 -20.94
C THR A 313 9.73 4.89 -21.16
N LYS A 314 10.68 4.72 -20.23
CA LYS A 314 11.66 3.61 -20.31
C LYS A 314 10.98 2.25 -20.14
N GLU A 315 9.83 2.24 -19.48
CA GLU A 315 9.02 1.09 -19.16
C GLU A 315 8.10 0.66 -20.33
N GLY A 316 8.19 1.34 -21.47
CA GLY A 316 7.41 1.01 -22.68
C GLY A 316 5.97 1.52 -22.67
N THR A 317 5.63 2.40 -21.73
CA THR A 317 4.36 3.13 -21.72
C THR A 317 4.51 4.47 -22.43
N PHE A 318 3.38 5.11 -22.72
CA PHE A 318 3.32 6.42 -23.36
C PHE A 318 2.68 7.41 -22.40
N LYS A 319 3.50 8.30 -21.84
CA LYS A 319 3.09 9.30 -20.85
C LYS A 319 2.60 10.55 -21.57
N VAL A 320 1.40 11.00 -21.23
CA VAL A 320 0.76 12.21 -21.77
C VAL A 320 0.33 13.13 -20.63
N ALA A 321 0.45 14.44 -20.81
CA ALA A 321 0.05 15.44 -19.84
C ALA A 321 -0.96 16.42 -20.42
N PHE A 322 -1.98 16.75 -19.64
CA PHE A 322 -3.03 17.70 -19.97
C PHE A 322 -3.15 18.75 -18.88
N ASP A 323 -3.38 20.00 -19.27
CA ASP A 323 -3.82 21.05 -18.36
C ASP A 323 -5.32 20.91 -18.11
N LEU A 324 -5.75 21.13 -16.86
CA LEU A 324 -7.15 21.20 -16.49
C LEU A 324 -7.58 22.66 -16.45
N ASN A 325 -8.48 23.04 -17.35
CA ASN A 325 -9.07 24.37 -17.37
C ASN A 325 -10.39 24.34 -16.59
N GLY A 326 -10.43 24.95 -15.40
CA GLY A 326 -11.64 25.06 -14.60
C GLY A 326 -11.39 25.08 -13.10
N ASP A 327 -12.47 25.08 -12.32
CA ASP A 327 -12.41 25.03 -10.86
C ASP A 327 -12.17 23.58 -10.40
N SER A 328 -10.89 23.24 -10.20
CA SER A 328 -10.43 21.94 -9.74
C SER A 328 -9.33 22.10 -8.71
N ALA A 329 -9.26 21.18 -7.76
CA ALA A 329 -8.14 21.08 -6.82
C ALA A 329 -6.80 20.73 -7.51
N TYR A 330 -6.85 20.35 -8.79
CA TYR A 330 -5.72 19.94 -9.60
C TYR A 330 -5.64 20.77 -10.87
N SER A 331 -4.43 21.19 -11.24
CA SER A 331 -4.17 21.99 -12.44
C SER A 331 -3.74 21.14 -13.62
N LYS A 332 -3.20 19.94 -13.39
CA LYS A 332 -2.72 19.04 -14.46
C LYS A 332 -3.05 17.59 -14.16
N VAL A 333 -3.20 16.82 -15.23
CA VAL A 333 -3.29 15.35 -15.17
C VAL A 333 -2.26 14.73 -16.10
N GLU A 334 -1.57 13.73 -15.60
CA GLU A 334 -0.73 12.85 -16.40
C GLU A 334 -1.41 11.49 -16.55
N LEU A 335 -1.47 10.98 -17.78
CA LEU A 335 -1.88 9.61 -18.05
C LEU A 335 -0.70 8.78 -18.55
N ASN A 336 -0.58 7.56 -18.02
CA ASN A 336 0.26 6.51 -18.61
C ASN A 336 -0.59 5.61 -19.51
N LEU A 337 -0.47 5.80 -20.83
CA LEU A 337 -1.16 5.01 -21.84
C LEU A 337 -0.29 3.83 -22.28
N SER A 338 -0.93 2.74 -22.70
CA SER A 338 -0.25 1.54 -23.21
C SER A 338 -0.72 1.19 -24.63
N GLY A 339 0.16 0.57 -25.42
CA GLY A 339 -0.16 0.14 -26.77
C GLY A 339 -0.41 1.29 -27.74
N ILE A 340 0.33 2.40 -27.60
CA ILE A 340 0.44 3.44 -28.62
C ILE A 340 1.41 2.96 -29.69
N ASP A 341 0.93 2.88 -30.94
CA ASP A 341 1.73 2.53 -32.10
C ASP A 341 2.28 3.80 -32.76
N SER A 342 3.60 3.97 -32.74
CA SER A 342 4.29 5.14 -33.30
C SER A 342 4.20 5.22 -34.82
N THR A 343 3.79 4.15 -35.50
CA THR A 343 3.63 4.12 -36.97
C THR A 343 2.26 4.61 -37.44
N ARG A 344 1.32 4.81 -36.52
CA ARG A 344 -0.05 5.29 -36.80
C ARG A 344 -0.22 6.72 -36.29
N ASN A 345 -1.39 7.32 -36.54
CA ASN A 345 -1.73 8.65 -36.05
C ASN A 345 -1.71 8.66 -34.50
N ILE A 346 -0.62 9.15 -33.91
CA ILE A 346 -0.40 9.17 -32.47
C ILE A 346 -1.46 10.05 -31.77
N SER A 347 -1.75 11.23 -32.31
CA SER A 347 -2.71 12.16 -31.71
C SER A 347 -4.11 11.58 -31.60
N GLN A 348 -4.56 10.86 -32.64
CA GLN A 348 -5.85 10.16 -32.62
C GLN A 348 -5.85 9.04 -31.59
N GLN A 349 -4.79 8.22 -31.53
CA GLN A 349 -4.68 7.14 -30.55
C GLN A 349 -4.64 7.66 -29.11
N ILE A 350 -3.94 8.77 -28.84
CA ILE A 350 -3.95 9.43 -27.52
C ILE A 350 -5.37 9.82 -27.16
N LYS A 351 -6.09 10.49 -28.07
CA LYS A 351 -7.47 10.92 -27.82
C LYS A 351 -8.37 9.73 -27.50
N GLU A 352 -8.40 8.72 -28.36
CA GLU A 352 -9.25 7.53 -28.20
C GLU A 352 -8.95 6.76 -26.91
N LYS A 353 -7.66 6.51 -26.62
CA LYS A 353 -7.27 5.79 -25.42
C LYS A 353 -7.52 6.59 -24.15
N SER A 354 -7.21 7.89 -24.14
CA SER A 354 -7.50 8.74 -22.98
C SER A 354 -9.00 8.74 -22.67
N LEU A 355 -9.88 8.90 -23.68
CA LEU A 355 -11.33 8.86 -23.46
C LEU A 355 -11.79 7.49 -22.92
N ALA A 356 -11.28 6.39 -23.47
CA ALA A 356 -11.61 5.05 -22.97
C ALA A 356 -11.16 4.82 -21.51
N GLU A 357 -9.97 5.30 -21.14
CA GLU A 357 -9.50 5.22 -19.74
C GLU A 357 -10.35 6.10 -18.82
N ILE A 358 -10.78 7.28 -19.27
CA ILE A 358 -11.66 8.17 -18.48
C ILE A 358 -13.02 7.51 -18.25
N ASP A 359 -13.66 6.99 -19.30
CA ASP A 359 -14.94 6.27 -19.22
C ASP A 359 -14.85 5.12 -18.20
N TRP A 360 -13.78 4.33 -18.29
CA TRP A 360 -13.55 3.22 -17.36
C TRP A 360 -13.30 3.70 -15.93
N ALA A 361 -12.51 4.76 -15.74
CA ALA A 361 -12.19 5.30 -14.42
C ALA A 361 -13.44 5.86 -13.73
N GLU A 362 -14.31 6.57 -14.45
CA GLU A 362 -15.59 7.08 -13.92
C GLU A 362 -16.47 5.93 -13.42
N GLN A 363 -16.66 4.88 -14.23
CA GLN A 363 -17.40 3.67 -13.82
C GLN A 363 -16.79 3.00 -12.59
N ARG A 364 -15.45 2.90 -12.55
CA ARG A 364 -14.76 2.26 -11.44
C ARG A 364 -14.90 3.05 -10.14
N ILE A 365 -14.86 4.38 -10.19
CA ILE A 365 -15.08 5.24 -9.02
C ILE A 365 -16.52 5.08 -8.50
N GLU A 366 -17.51 5.02 -9.39
CA GLU A 366 -18.91 4.77 -8.99
C GLU A 366 -19.07 3.42 -8.28
N GLU A 367 -18.40 2.37 -8.75
CA GLU A 367 -18.40 1.07 -8.08
C GLU A 367 -17.76 1.13 -6.69
N ILE A 368 -16.69 1.92 -6.52
CA ILE A 368 -16.06 2.14 -5.22
C ILE A 368 -17.04 2.84 -4.29
N PHE A 369 -17.70 3.91 -4.72
CA PHE A 369 -18.74 4.60 -3.93
C PHE A 369 -19.85 3.65 -3.47
N LYS A 370 -20.35 2.80 -4.36
CA LYS A 370 -21.40 1.81 -4.02
C LYS A 370 -20.98 0.82 -2.93
N ARG A 371 -19.67 0.59 -2.73
CA ARG A 371 -19.13 -0.30 -1.69
C ARG A 371 -18.84 0.41 -0.37
N LEU A 372 -18.80 1.75 -0.37
CA LEU A 372 -18.52 2.56 0.82
C LEU A 372 -19.77 2.78 1.68
N ASN A 373 -20.93 2.88 1.02
CA ASN A 373 -22.27 2.88 1.60
C ASN A 373 -22.73 1.46 1.88
#